data_AF-A0A3B1ABV3-F1
#
_entry.id   AF-A0A3B1ABV3-F1
#
_cell.length_a   1.000
_cell.length_b   1.000
_cell.length_c   1.000
_cell.angle_alpha   90.00
_cell.angle_beta   90.00
_cell.angle_gamma   90.00
#
_symmetry.space_group_name_H-M   'P 1'
#
loop_
_entity.id
_entity.type
_entity.pdbx_description
1 polymer ?
#
loop_
_entity_poly.entity_id
_entity_poly.type
_entity_poly.pdbx_seq_one_letter_code
_entity_poly.pdbx_strand_id
1 'polypeptide(L)'
;MSKYLQLRITVTVFMLFVSSQVLSLTVYDVIQLSTKNYPDKDIITLIEVTNSAFELKADDIPRLLELGVSETVIQTMLKAVPEQSAEHSPPSPLAQVPGSTIATKTAHPAPADTKVLIAGGGFNVKAYQESGSGHHHHQAIHLAGANLFVLRHKGGFSSIKKRAVAAVTQLELAALAGKGTFQPDVLNGTRVVMFYGQNTSRPIYILNISTGDAYAYQLRSGRTVTPTLLAAYWSRLLSDYWSIVVNNVKPIHLADVHEGEALSDLYQQWIKPSAIASARLLDATRLLSTQTQHHLQQLATTVPHDFVVSDDYSQAKP
;
A
#
# COMPACT_ATOMS: atom_id res chain seq x y z
N MET A 1 -33.95 -16.73 -52.52
CA MET A 1 -34.43 -16.85 -51.12
C MET A 1 -33.93 -18.17 -50.54
N SER A 2 -33.54 -18.21 -49.26
CA SER A 2 -33.17 -19.43 -48.50
C SER A 2 -31.70 -19.90 -48.49
N LYS A 3 -30.72 -19.02 -48.19
CA LYS A 3 -29.41 -19.44 -47.63
C LYS A 3 -28.79 -18.50 -46.58
N TYR A 4 -29.39 -17.33 -46.31
CA TYR A 4 -28.83 -16.34 -45.38
C TYR A 4 -29.48 -16.30 -43.99
N LEU A 5 -30.40 -17.23 -43.68
CA LEU A 5 -31.17 -17.19 -42.42
C LEU A 5 -30.72 -18.19 -41.34
N GLN A 6 -29.77 -19.09 -41.63
CA GLN A 6 -29.29 -20.07 -40.64
C GLN A 6 -27.93 -19.73 -40.01
N LEU A 7 -27.26 -18.67 -40.46
CA LEU A 7 -25.98 -18.23 -39.90
C LEU A 7 -26.16 -17.10 -38.86
N ARG A 8 -27.19 -17.20 -38.01
CA ARG A 8 -27.43 -16.25 -36.90
C ARG A 8 -27.82 -16.91 -35.57
N ILE A 9 -27.78 -18.24 -35.46
CA ILE A 9 -28.26 -18.95 -34.25
C ILE A 9 -27.15 -19.73 -33.52
N THR A 10 -25.89 -19.66 -33.98
CA THR A 10 -24.77 -20.42 -33.37
C THR A 10 -23.66 -19.53 -32.81
N VAL A 11 -23.98 -18.38 -32.24
CA VAL A 11 -23.00 -17.51 -31.53
C VAL A 11 -23.49 -17.08 -30.14
N THR A 12 -24.64 -17.56 -29.68
CA THR A 12 -25.29 -17.06 -28.44
C THR A 12 -25.08 -17.94 -27.20
N VAL A 13 -24.02 -18.77 -27.12
CA VAL A 13 -23.80 -19.67 -25.96
C VAL A 13 -22.36 -19.61 -25.41
N PHE A 14 -21.55 -18.63 -25.79
CA PHE A 14 -20.17 -18.50 -25.31
C PHE A 14 -19.89 -17.15 -24.62
N MET A 15 -20.76 -16.73 -23.70
CA MET A 15 -20.63 -15.45 -22.96
C MET A 15 -21.37 -15.47 -21.62
N LEU A 16 -21.33 -16.59 -20.89
CA LEU A 16 -21.89 -16.67 -19.52
C LEU A 16 -20.96 -17.50 -18.60
N PHE A 17 -19.69 -17.13 -18.61
CA PHE A 17 -18.77 -17.42 -17.51
C PHE A 17 -18.14 -16.10 -17.05
N VAL A 18 -18.99 -15.13 -16.71
CA VAL A 18 -18.54 -14.05 -15.83
C VAL A 18 -18.41 -14.71 -14.47
N SER A 19 -17.18 -15.03 -14.08
CA SER A 19 -16.87 -15.48 -12.73
C SER A 19 -17.50 -14.48 -11.75
N SER A 20 -18.59 -14.90 -11.10
CA SER A 20 -19.23 -14.17 -10.01
C SER A 20 -18.25 -14.18 -8.83
N GLN A 21 -17.26 -13.30 -8.88
CA GLN A 21 -16.52 -12.93 -7.69
C GLN A 21 -17.53 -12.17 -6.82
N VAL A 22 -18.16 -12.91 -5.91
CA VAL A 22 -19.04 -12.34 -4.89
C VAL A 22 -18.14 -11.43 -4.06
N LEU A 23 -18.28 -10.11 -4.26
CA LEU A 23 -17.55 -9.11 -3.50
C LEU A 23 -18.02 -9.21 -2.05
N SER A 24 -17.22 -9.81 -1.18
CA SER A 24 -17.51 -9.82 0.26
C SER A 24 -17.28 -8.42 0.83
N LEU A 25 -18.24 -7.96 1.61
CA LEU A 25 -18.15 -6.73 2.39
C LEU A 25 -17.16 -6.93 3.52
N THR A 26 -16.34 -5.91 3.76
CA THR A 26 -15.49 -5.84 4.94
C THR A 26 -16.20 -5.08 6.07
N VAL A 27 -15.70 -5.24 7.30
CA VAL A 27 -16.15 -4.43 8.45
C VAL A 27 -16.07 -2.92 8.14
N TYR A 28 -15.08 -2.50 7.36
CA TYR A 28 -14.88 -1.11 6.96
C TYR A 28 -15.97 -0.60 6.01
N ASP A 29 -16.46 -1.45 5.10
CA ASP A 29 -17.54 -1.10 4.19
C ASP A 29 -18.84 -0.89 4.95
N VAL A 30 -19.12 -1.74 5.94
CA VAL A 30 -20.28 -1.60 6.83
C VAL A 30 -20.24 -0.27 7.59
N ILE A 31 -19.08 0.08 8.19
CA ILE A 31 -18.90 1.37 8.87
C ILE A 31 -19.14 2.55 7.91
N GLN A 32 -18.62 2.47 6.67
CA GLN A 32 -18.85 3.52 5.68
C GLN A 32 -20.31 3.66 5.26
N LEU A 33 -21.03 2.54 5.13
CA LEU A 33 -22.45 2.56 4.80
C LEU A 33 -23.27 3.18 5.95
N SER A 34 -23.00 2.76 7.20
CA SER A 34 -23.66 3.33 8.38
C SER A 34 -23.38 4.82 8.54
N THR A 35 -22.13 5.26 8.41
CA THR A 35 -21.75 6.69 8.52
C THR A 35 -22.31 7.57 7.40
N LYS A 36 -22.71 6.98 6.26
CA LYS A 36 -23.42 7.67 5.17
C LYS A 36 -24.95 7.64 5.33
N ASN A 37 -25.44 7.19 6.49
CA ASN A 37 -26.86 7.06 6.82
C ASN A 37 -27.63 6.14 5.86
N TYR A 38 -27.00 5.07 5.35
CA TYR A 38 -27.75 4.01 4.67
C TYR A 38 -28.68 3.33 5.68
N PRO A 39 -29.93 3.01 5.31
CA PRO A 39 -30.84 2.29 6.19
C PRO A 39 -30.27 0.93 6.59
N ASP A 40 -30.38 0.57 7.88
CA ASP A 40 -29.92 -0.72 8.41
C ASP A 40 -30.38 -1.92 7.56
N LYS A 41 -31.64 -1.90 7.11
CA LYS A 41 -32.21 -2.95 6.25
C LYS A 41 -31.41 -3.15 4.97
N ASP A 42 -30.90 -2.08 4.35
CA ASP A 42 -30.19 -2.15 3.07
C ASP A 42 -28.77 -2.68 3.30
N ILE A 43 -28.14 -2.30 4.41
CA ILE A 43 -26.84 -2.83 4.84
C ILE A 43 -26.96 -4.33 5.15
N ILE A 44 -28.00 -4.74 5.87
CA ILE A 44 -28.29 -6.16 6.17
C ILE A 44 -28.52 -6.96 4.89
N THR A 45 -29.37 -6.47 3.97
CA THR A 45 -29.59 -7.12 2.68
C THR A 45 -28.29 -7.27 1.89
N LEU A 46 -27.41 -6.25 1.92
CA LEU A 46 -26.10 -6.34 1.28
C LEU A 46 -25.22 -7.43 1.90
N ILE A 47 -25.19 -7.55 3.23
CA ILE A 47 -24.45 -8.63 3.93
C ILE A 47 -24.97 -10.00 3.50
N GLU A 48 -26.28 -10.19 3.47
CA GLU A 48 -26.93 -11.45 3.12
C GLU A 48 -26.69 -11.84 1.65
N VAL A 49 -26.91 -10.91 0.71
CA VAL A 49 -26.78 -11.15 -0.73
C VAL A 49 -25.33 -11.44 -1.13
N THR A 50 -24.36 -10.83 -0.44
CA THR A 50 -22.93 -11.05 -0.69
C THR A 50 -22.35 -12.23 0.08
N ASN A 51 -23.16 -12.89 0.92
CA ASN A 51 -22.71 -13.94 1.83
C ASN A 51 -21.44 -13.54 2.60
N SER A 52 -21.39 -12.29 3.07
CA SER A 52 -20.21 -11.72 3.70
C SER A 52 -20.02 -12.27 5.10
N ALA A 53 -18.86 -12.87 5.37
CA ALA A 53 -18.51 -13.34 6.71
C ALA A 53 -17.57 -12.36 7.42
N PHE A 54 -17.76 -12.19 8.73
CA PHE A 54 -16.99 -11.25 9.54
C PHE A 54 -16.35 -11.94 10.75
N GLU A 55 -15.04 -11.78 10.92
CA GLU A 55 -14.34 -12.18 12.14
C GLU A 55 -14.34 -11.04 13.16
N LEU A 56 -15.44 -10.91 13.91
CA LEU A 56 -15.57 -9.93 14.98
C LEU A 56 -15.17 -10.52 16.34
N LYS A 57 -14.36 -9.78 17.12
CA LYS A 57 -14.06 -10.10 18.52
C LYS A 57 -15.01 -9.35 19.44
N ALA A 58 -15.14 -9.83 20.69
CA ALA A 58 -15.94 -9.15 21.71
C ALA A 58 -15.54 -7.68 21.91
N ASP A 59 -14.23 -7.39 21.84
CA ASP A 59 -13.67 -6.03 21.97
C ASP A 59 -14.02 -5.11 20.79
N ASP A 60 -14.46 -5.65 19.65
CA ASP A 60 -14.82 -4.86 18.47
C ASP A 60 -16.23 -4.25 18.57
N ILE A 61 -17.12 -4.84 19.38
CA ILE A 61 -18.53 -4.44 19.48
C ILE A 61 -18.69 -3.00 20.00
N PRO A 62 -18.07 -2.59 21.13
CA PRO A 62 -18.19 -1.22 21.62
C PRO A 62 -17.69 -0.20 20.59
N ARG A 63 -16.61 -0.56 19.88
CA ARG A 63 -16.01 0.29 18.85
C ARG A 63 -16.91 0.46 17.63
N LEU A 64 -17.62 -0.58 17.20
CA LEU A 64 -18.56 -0.48 16.07
C LEU A 64 -19.75 0.42 16.41
N LEU A 65 -20.27 0.33 17.63
CA LEU A 65 -21.31 1.23 18.13
C LEU A 65 -20.83 2.69 18.18
N GLU A 66 -19.62 2.94 18.69
CA GLU A 66 -19.00 4.28 18.70
C GLU A 66 -18.80 4.85 17.29
N LEU A 67 -18.60 3.98 16.29
CA LEU A 67 -18.46 4.36 14.88
C LEU A 67 -19.80 4.49 14.14
N GLY A 68 -20.92 4.38 14.86
CA GLY A 68 -22.27 4.62 14.33
C GLY A 68 -22.87 3.41 13.59
N VAL A 69 -22.31 2.21 13.74
CA VAL A 69 -22.94 0.98 13.25
C VAL A 69 -24.02 0.59 14.26
N SER A 70 -25.25 0.35 13.78
CA SER A 70 -26.34 -0.02 14.68
C SER A 70 -26.17 -1.44 15.24
N GLU A 71 -26.76 -1.67 16.42
CA GLU A 71 -26.72 -2.98 17.07
C GLU A 71 -27.33 -4.09 16.18
N THR A 72 -28.41 -3.77 15.45
CA THR A 72 -29.05 -4.68 14.50
C THR A 72 -28.10 -5.15 13.41
N VAL A 73 -27.31 -4.24 12.84
CA VAL A 73 -26.31 -4.57 11.82
C VAL A 73 -25.17 -5.40 12.41
N ILE A 74 -24.69 -5.05 13.61
CA ILE A 74 -23.64 -5.82 14.31
C ILE A 74 -24.10 -7.25 14.58
N GLN A 75 -25.34 -7.46 15.03
CA GLN A 75 -25.89 -8.80 15.24
C GLN A 75 -25.95 -9.62 13.94
N THR A 76 -26.31 -8.99 12.82
CA THR A 76 -26.27 -9.64 11.50
C THR A 76 -24.84 -10.02 11.12
N MET A 77 -23.87 -9.14 11.31
CA MET A 77 -22.45 -9.44 11.05
C MET A 77 -21.94 -10.62 11.89
N LEU A 78 -22.35 -10.72 13.16
CA LEU A 78 -21.99 -11.84 14.05
C LEU A 78 -22.65 -13.16 13.64
N LYS A 79 -23.86 -13.12 13.08
CA LYS A 79 -24.58 -14.31 12.59
C LYS A 79 -24.07 -14.81 11.25
N ALA A 80 -23.43 -13.94 10.47
CA ALA A 80 -22.81 -14.29 9.20
C ALA A 80 -21.48 -15.04 9.46
N VAL A 81 -21.60 -16.27 9.98
CA VAL A 81 -20.49 -17.18 10.20
C VAL A 81 -20.14 -17.82 8.86
N PRO A 82 -18.85 -17.90 8.47
CA PRO A 82 -18.46 -18.63 7.28
C PRO A 82 -18.93 -20.08 7.42
N GLU A 83 -19.71 -20.60 6.46
CA GLU A 83 -19.89 -22.04 6.34
C GLU A 83 -18.49 -22.65 6.14
N GLN A 84 -17.95 -23.24 7.21
CA GLN A 84 -16.72 -24.01 7.15
C GLN A 84 -16.95 -25.09 6.09
N SER A 85 -16.29 -24.95 4.94
CA SER A 85 -16.28 -25.98 3.89
C SER A 85 -15.64 -27.24 4.49
N ALA A 86 -16.49 -28.13 4.99
CA ALA A 86 -16.13 -29.42 5.51
C ALA A 86 -15.81 -30.34 4.33
N GLU A 87 -14.61 -30.23 3.74
CA GLU A 87 -14.19 -31.15 2.69
C GLU A 87 -12.67 -31.36 2.72
N HIS A 88 -12.22 -32.24 3.61
CA HIS A 88 -11.27 -33.35 3.32
C HIS A 88 -10.87 -34.03 4.65
N SER A 89 -11.68 -35.01 5.06
CA SER A 89 -11.25 -36.05 5.99
C SER A 89 -10.54 -37.15 5.21
N PRO A 90 -9.25 -37.45 5.44
CA PRO A 90 -8.67 -38.71 4.98
C PRO A 90 -9.14 -39.86 5.91
N PRO A 91 -9.30 -41.10 5.39
CA PRO A 91 -9.69 -42.23 6.20
C PRO A 91 -8.52 -42.66 7.10
N SER A 92 -8.81 -42.81 8.39
CA SER A 92 -7.93 -43.51 9.33
C SER A 92 -8.17 -45.02 9.25
N PRO A 93 -7.12 -45.86 9.41
CA PRO A 93 -7.13 -46.66 10.64
C PRO A 93 -5.76 -46.89 11.31
N LEU A 94 -5.78 -46.71 12.63
CA LEU A 94 -5.13 -47.49 13.71
C LEU A 94 -3.60 -47.72 13.71
N ALA A 95 -2.91 -47.01 14.60
CA ALA A 95 -1.95 -47.59 15.54
C ALA A 95 -1.71 -46.64 16.74
N GLN A 96 -1.90 -47.16 17.95
CA GLN A 96 -1.69 -46.49 19.23
C GLN A 96 -0.20 -46.25 19.49
N VAL A 97 0.18 -45.04 19.94
CA VAL A 97 1.38 -44.79 20.74
C VAL A 97 1.05 -43.72 21.79
N PRO A 98 1.34 -43.94 23.09
CA PRO A 98 1.19 -42.92 24.12
C PRO A 98 2.44 -42.02 24.13
N GLY A 99 2.27 -40.74 23.80
CA GLY A 99 3.38 -39.80 23.69
C GLY A 99 2.99 -38.37 24.09
N SER A 100 3.16 -38.09 25.38
CA SER A 100 3.52 -36.79 25.98
C SER A 100 2.98 -35.50 25.35
N THR A 101 1.92 -34.97 25.96
CA THR A 101 1.43 -33.60 25.75
C THR A 101 2.39 -32.59 26.37
N ILE A 102 3.40 -32.14 25.62
CA ILE A 102 4.08 -30.87 25.93
C ILE A 102 3.47 -29.81 25.02
N ALA A 103 2.46 -29.12 25.56
CA ALA A 103 1.96 -27.88 25.02
C ALA A 103 3.08 -26.83 25.06
N THR A 104 3.87 -26.73 24.00
CA THR A 104 4.78 -25.61 23.81
C THR A 104 3.94 -24.42 23.39
N LYS A 105 3.53 -23.63 24.38
CA LYS A 105 3.09 -22.26 24.22
C LYS A 105 4.23 -21.51 23.53
N THR A 106 4.18 -21.40 22.20
CA THR A 106 5.08 -20.55 21.43
C THR A 106 4.78 -19.12 21.83
N ALA A 107 5.44 -18.67 22.88
CA ALA A 107 5.55 -17.27 23.23
C ALA A 107 6.15 -16.59 22.00
N HIS A 108 5.32 -15.87 21.25
CA HIS A 108 5.79 -14.95 20.23
C HIS A 108 6.66 -13.94 20.99
N PRO A 109 7.99 -13.96 20.81
CA PRO A 109 8.85 -13.03 21.53
C PRO A 109 8.39 -11.63 21.14
N ALA A 110 8.17 -10.78 22.14
CA ALA A 110 7.94 -9.36 21.91
C ALA A 110 9.04 -8.88 20.96
N PRO A 111 8.69 -8.24 19.82
CA PRO A 111 9.69 -7.86 18.84
C PRO A 111 10.69 -6.95 19.55
N ALA A 112 11.94 -7.42 19.65
CA ALA A 112 13.03 -6.61 20.13
C ALA A 112 13.06 -5.37 19.25
N ASP A 113 13.07 -4.19 19.89
CA ASP A 113 12.94 -2.84 19.32
C ASP A 113 14.16 -2.46 18.45
N THR A 114 14.50 -3.35 17.52
CA THR A 114 15.70 -3.31 16.70
C THR A 114 15.39 -2.42 15.53
N LYS A 115 15.57 -1.11 15.75
CA LYS A 115 15.41 -0.10 14.71
C LYS A 115 16.32 -0.43 13.53
N VAL A 116 15.73 -0.72 12.38
CA VAL A 116 16.47 -1.02 11.15
C VAL A 116 17.15 0.27 10.66
N LEU A 117 18.47 0.25 10.57
CA LEU A 117 19.26 1.38 10.08
C LEU A 117 19.66 1.15 8.62
N ILE A 118 19.28 2.07 7.75
CA ILE A 118 19.61 2.11 6.33
C ILE A 118 20.30 3.44 6.02
N ALA A 119 21.42 3.36 5.32
CA ALA A 119 22.18 4.55 4.93
C ALA A 119 22.53 5.50 6.08
N GLY A 120 22.76 4.89 7.26
CA GLY A 120 23.12 5.58 8.50
C GLY A 120 21.94 6.03 9.36
N GLY A 121 20.71 6.03 8.84
CA GLY A 121 19.52 6.44 9.59
C GLY A 121 18.37 5.44 9.52
N GLY A 122 17.30 5.68 10.28
CA GLY A 122 16.06 4.91 10.15
C GLY A 122 15.01 5.67 9.34
N PHE A 123 13.97 4.95 8.92
CA PHE A 123 12.74 5.58 8.46
C PHE A 123 12.08 6.32 9.64
N ASN A 124 11.45 7.45 9.36
CA ASN A 124 10.66 8.16 10.36
C ASN A 124 9.57 9.01 9.71
N VAL A 125 8.61 9.41 10.54
CA VAL A 125 7.53 10.33 10.17
C VAL A 125 7.81 11.68 10.79
N LYS A 126 7.69 12.76 10.01
CA LYS A 126 7.67 14.13 10.55
C LYS A 126 6.45 14.89 10.07
N ALA A 127 5.97 15.81 10.89
CA ALA A 127 5.02 16.80 10.45
C ALA A 127 5.64 17.61 9.30
N TYR A 128 4.88 17.77 8.22
CA TYR A 128 5.31 18.54 7.06
C TYR A 128 4.44 19.78 6.96
N GLN A 129 5.06 20.96 6.95
CA GLN A 129 4.37 22.21 6.74
C GLN A 129 4.62 22.66 5.31
N GLU A 130 3.55 22.76 4.54
CA GLU A 130 3.60 23.17 3.15
C GLU A 130 3.01 24.57 3.01
N SER A 131 3.71 25.46 2.31
CA SER A 131 3.18 26.80 2.04
C SER A 131 1.84 26.70 1.31
N GLY A 132 0.82 27.38 1.82
CA GLY A 132 -0.52 27.37 1.23
C GLY A 132 -1.34 26.09 1.47
N SER A 133 -0.96 25.21 2.40
CA SER A 133 -1.79 24.06 2.80
C SER A 133 -2.80 24.35 3.92
N GLY A 134 -2.88 25.59 4.41
CA GLY A 134 -3.71 25.92 5.58
C GLY A 134 -3.34 25.09 6.80
N HIS A 135 -4.31 24.87 7.70
CA HIS A 135 -4.14 24.11 8.95
C HIS A 135 -4.16 22.57 8.75
N HIS A 136 -3.97 22.07 7.53
CA HIS A 136 -3.97 20.63 7.27
C HIS A 136 -2.67 19.98 7.73
N HIS A 137 -2.79 18.90 8.50
CA HIS A 137 -1.64 18.16 9.04
C HIS A 137 -1.07 17.20 8.00
N HIS A 138 -0.04 17.61 7.25
CA HIS A 138 0.69 16.68 6.36
C HIS A 138 1.77 15.91 7.12
N GLN A 139 2.14 14.76 6.59
CA GLN A 139 3.21 13.93 7.16
C GLN A 139 4.19 13.55 6.06
N ALA A 140 5.45 13.92 6.23
CA ALA A 140 6.53 13.46 5.37
C ALA A 140 7.08 12.13 5.87
N ILE A 141 7.33 11.22 4.94
CA ILE A 141 8.11 10.01 5.18
C ILE A 141 9.57 10.34 4.89
N HIS A 142 10.43 10.16 5.89
CA HIS A 142 11.85 10.46 5.78
C HIS A 142 12.68 9.19 5.83
N LEU A 143 13.77 9.17 5.08
CA LEU A 143 14.88 8.23 5.23
C LEU A 143 16.15 9.03 5.49
N ALA A 144 16.76 8.83 6.66
CA ALA A 144 18.06 9.42 7.02
C ALA A 144 18.23 10.91 6.64
N GLY A 145 17.16 11.71 6.81
CA GLY A 145 17.16 13.16 6.56
C GLY A 145 16.57 13.60 5.22
N ALA A 146 16.46 12.70 4.23
CA ALA A 146 15.81 13.00 2.96
C ALA A 146 14.30 12.75 3.03
N ASN A 147 13.50 13.60 2.37
CA ASN A 147 12.07 13.40 2.21
C ASN A 147 11.85 12.41 1.05
N LEU A 148 11.21 11.27 1.32
CA LEU A 148 10.86 10.32 0.27
C LEU A 148 9.58 10.76 -0.45
N PHE A 149 8.53 11.00 0.31
CA PHE A 149 7.26 11.53 -0.19
C PHE A 149 6.42 12.10 0.96
N VAL A 150 5.44 12.94 0.62
CA VAL A 150 4.52 13.56 1.58
C VAL A 150 3.11 12.98 1.46
N LEU A 151 2.56 12.52 2.58
CA LEU A 151 1.18 12.11 2.73
C LEU A 151 0.32 13.30 3.18
N ARG A 152 -0.76 13.55 2.42
CA ARG A 152 -1.71 14.66 2.64
C ARG A 152 -3.13 14.19 2.91
N HIS A 153 -3.41 12.90 2.69
CA HIS A 153 -4.72 12.31 2.92
C HIS A 153 -4.61 11.10 3.87
N LYS A 154 -5.66 10.85 4.66
CA LYS A 154 -5.68 9.75 5.64
C LYS A 154 -5.95 8.39 5.01
N GLY A 155 -6.51 8.35 3.79
CA GLY A 155 -6.96 7.10 3.17
C GLY A 155 -7.97 6.37 4.07
N GLY A 156 -7.80 5.06 4.22
CA GLY A 156 -8.60 4.24 5.16
C GLY A 156 -8.19 4.35 6.63
N PHE A 157 -7.20 5.17 6.98
CA PHE A 157 -6.72 5.29 8.36
C PHE A 157 -7.49 6.37 9.15
N SER A 158 -7.45 6.28 10.47
CA SER A 158 -8.06 7.30 11.35
C SER A 158 -7.33 8.65 11.32
N SER A 159 -6.06 8.70 10.90
CA SER A 159 -5.33 9.96 10.71
C SER A 159 -4.17 9.80 9.71
N ILE A 160 -3.71 10.92 9.15
CA ILE A 160 -2.55 10.96 8.25
C ILE A 160 -1.29 10.43 8.97
N LYS A 161 -1.12 10.78 10.25
CA LYS A 161 -0.01 10.28 11.10
C LYS A 161 -0.02 8.76 11.22
N LYS A 162 -1.17 8.14 11.49
CA LYS A 162 -1.26 6.67 11.58
C LYS A 162 -0.94 5.99 10.25
N ARG A 163 -1.41 6.55 9.14
CA ARG A 163 -1.06 6.07 7.79
C ARG A 163 0.45 6.18 7.54
N ALA A 164 1.05 7.30 7.90
CA ALA A 164 2.48 7.52 7.74
C ALA A 164 3.32 6.54 8.56
N VAL A 165 2.92 6.27 9.81
CA VAL A 165 3.57 5.25 10.66
C VAL A 165 3.45 3.87 10.02
N ALA A 166 2.26 3.50 9.52
CA ALA A 166 2.09 2.22 8.84
C ALA A 166 3.00 2.09 7.59
N ALA A 167 3.12 3.15 6.79
CA ALA A 167 4.03 3.16 5.63
C ALA A 167 5.50 3.01 6.06
N VAL A 168 5.93 3.68 7.14
CA VAL A 168 7.28 3.51 7.71
C VAL A 168 7.52 2.06 8.13
N THR A 169 6.59 1.44 8.85
CA THR A 169 6.71 0.03 9.25
C THR A 169 6.87 -0.90 8.05
N GLN A 170 6.12 -0.66 6.96
CA GLN A 170 6.25 -1.47 5.74
C GLN A 170 7.58 -1.24 5.02
N LEU A 171 8.11 -0.01 5.03
CA LEU A 171 9.46 0.29 4.51
C LEU A 171 10.57 -0.37 5.34
N GLU A 172 10.40 -0.45 6.67
CA GLU A 172 11.32 -1.19 7.55
C GLU A 172 11.29 -2.70 7.26
N LEU A 173 10.10 -3.28 7.00
CA LEU A 173 10.00 -4.67 6.53
C LEU A 173 10.66 -4.87 5.17
N ALA A 174 10.47 -3.94 4.22
CA ALA A 174 11.14 -3.97 2.93
C ALA A 174 12.68 -3.94 3.09
N ALA A 175 13.19 -3.17 4.04
CA ALA A 175 14.61 -3.10 4.36
C ALA A 175 15.17 -4.43 4.86
N LEU A 176 14.44 -5.12 5.73
CA LEU A 176 14.80 -6.46 6.19
C LEU A 176 14.79 -7.48 5.06
N ALA A 177 13.90 -7.30 4.06
CA ALA A 177 13.88 -8.10 2.85
C ALA A 177 15.01 -7.78 1.85
N GLY A 178 15.84 -6.78 2.13
CA GLY A 178 17.10 -6.50 1.43
C GLY A 178 16.95 -5.79 0.09
N LYS A 179 17.70 -6.24 -0.91
CA LYS A 179 17.65 -5.68 -2.27
C LYS A 179 16.29 -5.97 -2.90
N GLY A 180 15.81 -5.04 -3.72
CA GLY A 180 14.52 -5.18 -4.39
C GLY A 180 14.14 -3.93 -5.16
N THR A 181 12.89 -3.88 -5.60
CA THR A 181 12.31 -2.76 -6.33
C THR A 181 10.86 -2.54 -5.90
N PHE A 182 10.39 -1.30 -6.04
CA PHE A 182 9.00 -0.94 -5.83
C PHE A 182 8.27 -0.91 -7.16
N GLN A 183 7.05 -1.44 -7.20
CA GLN A 183 6.22 -1.45 -8.40
C GLN A 183 4.78 -1.03 -8.05
N PRO A 184 4.08 -0.34 -8.96
CA PRO A 184 2.66 -0.07 -8.79
C PRO A 184 1.87 -1.37 -9.04
N ASP A 185 0.81 -1.58 -8.28
CA ASP A 185 -0.09 -2.74 -8.47
C ASP A 185 -1.55 -2.34 -8.20
N VAL A 186 -2.47 -3.27 -8.41
CA VAL A 186 -3.90 -3.16 -8.08
C VAL A 186 -4.27 -4.25 -7.09
N LEU A 187 -4.65 -3.85 -5.88
CA LEU A 187 -5.19 -4.77 -4.88
C LEU A 187 -6.65 -4.41 -4.60
N ASN A 188 -7.57 -5.34 -4.85
CA ASN A 188 -9.01 -5.15 -4.66
C ASN A 188 -9.55 -3.87 -5.33
N GLY A 189 -9.11 -3.60 -6.57
CA GLY A 189 -9.48 -2.40 -7.33
C GLY A 189 -8.81 -1.10 -6.86
N THR A 190 -7.96 -1.14 -5.83
CA THR A 190 -7.23 0.03 -5.33
C THR A 190 -5.79 0.05 -5.84
N ARG A 191 -5.26 1.22 -6.18
CA ARG A 191 -3.88 1.38 -6.64
C ARG A 191 -2.95 1.35 -5.44
N VAL A 192 -1.91 0.53 -5.50
CA VAL A 192 -0.99 0.32 -4.38
C VAL A 192 0.46 0.41 -4.85
N VAL A 193 1.38 0.64 -3.91
CA VAL A 193 2.81 0.48 -4.09
C VAL A 193 3.24 -0.78 -3.35
N MET A 194 3.83 -1.73 -4.08
CA MET A 194 4.34 -2.99 -3.56
C MET A 194 5.86 -3.01 -3.67
N PHE A 195 6.53 -3.72 -2.75
CA PHE A 195 7.96 -3.99 -2.80
C PHE A 195 8.21 -5.47 -3.08
N TYR A 196 9.08 -5.75 -4.05
CA TYR A 196 9.50 -7.09 -4.44
C TYR A 196 10.97 -7.26 -4.04
N GLY A 197 11.19 -7.90 -2.89
CA GLY A 197 12.52 -8.12 -2.33
C GLY A 197 13.10 -9.48 -2.72
N GLN A 198 14.44 -9.57 -2.78
CA GLN A 198 15.15 -10.81 -3.08
C GLN A 198 15.07 -11.83 -1.93
N ASN A 199 14.92 -11.37 -0.69
CA ASN A 199 14.88 -12.24 0.50
C ASN A 199 13.46 -12.50 1.03
N THR A 200 12.43 -12.24 0.21
CA THR A 200 11.03 -12.53 0.56
C THR A 200 10.34 -13.20 -0.62
N SER A 201 9.56 -14.25 -0.36
CA SER A 201 8.74 -14.91 -1.37
C SER A 201 7.44 -14.18 -1.68
N ARG A 202 7.05 -13.24 -0.81
CA ARG A 202 5.81 -12.46 -0.95
C ARG A 202 6.13 -10.97 -1.11
N PRO A 203 5.44 -10.26 -2.00
CA PRO A 203 5.60 -8.82 -2.11
C PRO A 203 5.07 -8.15 -0.84
N ILE A 204 5.75 -7.08 -0.42
CA ILE A 204 5.40 -6.31 0.78
C ILE A 204 4.55 -5.14 0.34
N TYR A 205 3.35 -5.03 0.88
CA TYR A 205 2.46 -3.90 0.63
C TYR A 205 2.98 -2.67 1.38
N ILE A 206 3.34 -1.61 0.66
CA ILE A 206 3.89 -0.39 1.25
C ILE A 206 2.77 0.59 1.58
N LEU A 207 1.95 0.94 0.59
CA LEU A 207 0.78 1.78 0.80
C LEU A 207 -0.24 1.74 -0.37
N ASN A 208 -1.50 1.99 -0.04
CA ASN A 208 -2.58 2.27 -1.00
C ASN A 208 -2.61 3.76 -1.33
N ILE A 209 -2.91 4.08 -2.58
CA ILE A 209 -3.04 5.42 -3.16
C ILE A 209 -4.52 5.77 -3.30
N SER A 210 -5.00 6.65 -2.43
CA SER A 210 -6.39 7.11 -2.49
C SER A 210 -6.57 8.20 -3.54
N THR A 211 -7.82 8.40 -4.00
CA THR A 211 -8.19 9.55 -4.84
C THR A 211 -7.86 10.88 -4.18
N GLY A 212 -7.97 10.96 -2.85
CA GLY A 212 -7.56 12.13 -2.06
C GLY A 212 -6.06 12.43 -2.13
N ASP A 213 -5.20 11.40 -2.23
CA ASP A 213 -3.75 11.62 -2.44
C ASP A 213 -3.48 12.21 -3.82
N ALA A 214 -4.09 11.60 -4.84
CA ALA A 214 -3.94 12.04 -6.22
C ALA A 214 -4.40 13.50 -6.39
N TYR A 215 -5.57 13.84 -5.84
CA TYR A 215 -6.08 15.21 -5.83
C TYR A 215 -5.13 16.18 -5.10
N ALA A 216 -4.59 15.80 -3.95
CA ALA A 216 -3.67 16.64 -3.20
C ALA A 216 -2.35 16.89 -3.97
N TYR A 217 -1.84 15.90 -4.71
CA TYR A 217 -0.67 16.09 -5.58
C TYR A 217 -1.01 16.91 -6.82
N GLN A 218 -2.20 16.75 -7.40
CA GLN A 218 -2.66 17.56 -8.53
C GLN A 218 -2.64 19.06 -8.20
N LEU A 219 -3.09 19.45 -6.99
CA LEU A 219 -3.07 20.84 -6.54
C LEU A 219 -1.67 21.48 -6.44
N ARG A 220 -0.61 20.67 -6.34
CA ARG A 220 0.78 21.13 -6.21
C ARG A 220 1.57 20.98 -7.50
N SER A 221 1.22 19.96 -8.27
CA SER A 221 1.93 19.61 -9.50
C SER A 221 1.45 20.45 -10.68
N GLY A 222 0.32 21.17 -10.59
CA GLY A 222 -0.20 21.94 -11.72
C GLY A 222 -0.54 21.08 -12.95
N ARG A 223 -0.80 19.79 -12.74
CA ARG A 223 -1.19 18.81 -13.76
C ARG A 223 -2.22 17.84 -13.18
N THR A 224 -2.99 17.20 -14.04
CA THR A 224 -3.88 16.11 -13.62
C THR A 224 -3.05 14.98 -13.03
N VAL A 225 -3.37 14.58 -11.80
CA VAL A 225 -2.75 13.44 -11.13
C VAL A 225 -3.84 12.43 -10.79
N THR A 226 -3.73 11.23 -11.35
CA THR A 226 -4.63 10.10 -11.06
C THR A 226 -3.98 9.17 -10.03
N PRO A 227 -4.74 8.33 -9.32
CA PRO A 227 -4.15 7.32 -8.43
C PRO A 227 -3.16 6.40 -9.14
N THR A 228 -3.41 6.08 -10.42
CA THR A 228 -2.52 5.26 -11.25
C THR A 228 -1.20 5.98 -11.53
N LEU A 229 -1.24 7.25 -11.94
CA LEU A 229 -0.05 8.07 -12.17
C LEU A 229 0.77 8.21 -10.88
N LEU A 230 0.09 8.49 -9.76
CA LEU A 230 0.76 8.69 -8.47
C LEU A 230 1.37 7.39 -7.93
N ALA A 231 0.71 6.24 -8.09
CA ALA A 231 1.28 4.95 -7.74
C ALA A 231 2.56 4.67 -8.53
N ALA A 232 2.52 4.83 -9.86
CA ALA A 232 3.69 4.62 -10.71
C ALA A 232 4.84 5.58 -10.34
N TYR A 233 4.51 6.86 -10.08
CA TYR A 233 5.48 7.85 -9.66
C TYR A 233 6.15 7.50 -8.33
N TRP A 234 5.37 7.22 -7.29
CA TRP A 234 5.92 6.87 -5.97
C TRP A 234 6.72 5.56 -6.01
N SER A 235 6.30 4.56 -6.79
CA SER A 235 7.09 3.34 -6.98
C SER A 235 8.44 3.62 -7.64
N ARG A 236 8.50 4.47 -8.68
CA ARG A 236 9.77 4.84 -9.32
C ARG A 236 10.66 5.67 -8.40
N LEU A 237 10.10 6.67 -7.71
CA LEU A 237 10.82 7.49 -6.74
C LEU A 237 11.43 6.65 -5.62
N LEU A 238 10.64 5.75 -5.03
CA LEU A 238 11.13 4.84 -3.99
C LEU A 238 12.19 3.88 -4.52
N SER A 239 12.02 3.36 -5.73
CA SER A 239 13.01 2.46 -6.35
C SER A 239 14.34 3.15 -6.61
N ASP A 240 14.34 4.42 -6.99
CA ASP A 240 15.57 5.19 -7.18
C ASP A 240 16.26 5.51 -5.85
N TYR A 241 15.53 5.94 -4.82
CA TYR A 241 16.11 6.08 -3.47
C TYR A 241 16.67 4.75 -2.97
N TRP A 242 15.94 3.64 -3.13
CA TRP A 242 16.39 2.29 -2.75
C TRP A 242 17.64 1.87 -3.51
N SER A 243 17.69 2.20 -4.80
CA SER A 243 18.85 1.91 -5.65
C SER A 243 20.11 2.60 -5.12
N ILE A 244 19.99 3.85 -4.67
CA ILE A 244 21.10 4.58 -4.04
C ILE A 244 21.48 3.94 -2.71
N VAL A 245 20.53 3.83 -1.78
CA VAL A 245 20.83 3.58 -0.36
C VAL A 245 21.01 2.11 0.02
N VAL A 246 20.39 1.19 -0.73
CA VAL A 246 20.42 -0.26 -0.46
C VAL A 246 21.19 -1.00 -1.55
N ASN A 247 20.92 -0.71 -2.82
CA ASN A 247 21.55 -1.43 -3.92
C ASN A 247 22.94 -0.86 -4.28
N ASN A 248 23.24 0.39 -3.88
CA ASN A 248 24.43 1.14 -4.27
C ASN A 248 24.61 1.27 -5.79
N VAL A 249 23.50 1.44 -6.51
CA VAL A 249 23.44 1.58 -7.97
C VAL A 249 22.90 2.96 -8.34
N LYS A 250 23.36 3.51 -9.46
CA LYS A 250 22.86 4.77 -10.01
C LYS A 250 21.33 4.66 -10.25
N PRO A 251 20.53 5.65 -9.84
CA PRO A 251 19.09 5.67 -10.12
C PRO A 251 18.84 5.80 -11.62
N ILE A 252 17.76 5.16 -12.11
CA ILE A 252 17.45 5.11 -13.54
C ILE A 252 15.99 5.44 -13.87
N HIS A 253 15.06 5.31 -12.91
CA HIS A 253 13.63 5.34 -13.24
C HIS A 253 13.10 6.77 -13.47
N LEU A 254 13.70 7.74 -12.79
CA LEU A 254 13.41 9.16 -12.91
C LEU A 254 14.58 9.92 -13.55
N ALA A 255 15.56 9.23 -14.13
CA ALA A 255 16.72 9.90 -14.73
C ALA A 255 16.36 10.82 -15.92
N ASP A 256 15.24 10.55 -16.59
CA ASP A 256 14.77 11.31 -17.75
C ASP A 256 13.87 12.50 -17.38
N VAL A 257 13.49 12.65 -16.10
CA VAL A 257 12.75 13.84 -15.63
C VAL A 257 13.70 14.88 -15.08
N HIS A 258 13.43 16.17 -15.31
CA HIS A 258 14.35 17.26 -14.96
C HIS A 258 14.73 17.25 -13.46
N GLU A 259 13.73 17.12 -12.57
CA GLU A 259 13.99 17.05 -11.13
C GLU A 259 14.74 15.78 -10.71
N GLY A 260 14.69 14.72 -11.53
CA GLY A 260 15.34 13.44 -11.29
C GLY A 260 16.86 13.47 -11.47
N GLU A 261 17.42 14.49 -12.14
CA GLU A 261 18.87 14.77 -12.14
C GLU A 261 19.40 14.87 -10.69
N ALA A 262 18.59 15.38 -9.78
CA ALA A 262 18.96 15.52 -8.38
C ALA A 262 19.20 14.19 -7.67
N LEU A 263 18.55 13.10 -8.11
CA LEU A 263 18.81 11.75 -7.61
C LEU A 263 20.16 11.23 -8.12
N SER A 264 20.54 11.57 -9.36
CA SER A 264 21.88 11.25 -9.88
C SER A 264 22.97 12.00 -9.12
N ASP A 265 22.77 13.29 -8.84
CA ASP A 265 23.71 14.07 -8.02
C ASP A 265 23.81 13.53 -6.60
N LEU A 266 22.67 13.15 -5.99
CA LEU A 266 22.63 12.49 -4.69
C LEU A 266 23.44 11.20 -4.70
N TYR A 267 23.32 10.38 -5.76
CA TYR A 267 24.13 9.18 -5.94
C TYR A 267 25.64 9.51 -6.02
N GLN A 268 26.02 10.55 -6.78
CA GLN A 268 27.42 10.96 -6.89
C GLN A 268 28.00 11.42 -5.54
N GLN A 269 27.22 12.11 -4.70
CA GLN A 269 27.65 12.44 -3.35
C GLN A 269 27.66 11.21 -2.44
N TRP A 270 26.67 10.33 -2.58
CA TRP A 270 26.54 9.10 -1.80
C TRP A 270 27.74 8.17 -1.95
N ILE A 271 28.23 7.94 -3.18
CA ILE A 271 29.35 7.01 -3.43
C ILE A 271 30.71 7.55 -2.97
N LYS A 272 30.82 8.85 -2.66
CA LYS A 272 32.05 9.39 -2.08
C LYS A 272 32.28 8.81 -0.68
N PRO A 273 33.55 8.61 -0.27
CA PRO A 273 33.86 8.21 1.10
C PRO A 273 33.27 9.22 2.10
N SER A 274 32.52 8.74 3.08
CA SER A 274 32.06 9.56 4.21
C SER A 274 32.93 9.30 5.43
N ALA A 275 33.22 10.36 6.19
CA ALA A 275 33.88 10.24 7.49
C ALA A 275 32.99 9.55 8.54
N ILE A 276 31.65 9.63 8.39
CA ILE A 276 30.68 9.12 9.36
C ILE A 276 29.63 8.27 8.62
N ALA A 277 29.73 6.95 8.75
CA ALA A 277 28.81 6.02 8.08
C ALA A 277 27.35 6.22 8.53
N SER A 278 27.11 6.59 9.79
CA SER A 278 25.78 6.81 10.36
C SER A 278 25.09 8.10 9.90
N ALA A 279 25.80 9.01 9.23
CA ALA A 279 25.21 10.25 8.71
C ALA A 279 25.25 10.33 7.18
N ARG A 280 25.64 9.23 6.50
CA ARG A 280 26.05 9.27 5.09
C ARG A 280 25.00 9.86 4.16
N LEU A 281 23.71 9.50 4.27
CA LEU A 281 22.70 10.05 3.37
C LEU A 281 22.37 11.52 3.68
N LEU A 282 22.31 11.86 4.97
CA LEU A 282 22.07 13.23 5.41
C LEU A 282 23.21 14.15 4.92
N ASP A 283 24.45 13.71 5.07
CA ASP A 283 25.63 14.45 4.63
C ASP A 283 25.67 14.56 3.10
N ALA A 284 25.42 13.45 2.39
CA ALA A 284 25.31 13.45 0.93
C ALA A 284 24.27 14.47 0.45
N THR A 285 23.10 14.53 1.11
CA THR A 285 22.04 15.49 0.80
C THR A 285 22.45 16.93 1.09
N ARG A 286 23.11 17.19 2.23
CA ARG A 286 23.57 18.52 2.64
C ARG A 286 24.68 19.09 1.75
N LEU A 287 25.50 18.22 1.16
CA LEU A 287 26.59 18.60 0.25
C LEU A 287 26.10 18.93 -1.17
N LEU A 288 24.82 18.68 -1.48
CA LEU A 288 24.22 19.10 -2.74
C LEU A 288 24.04 20.62 -2.79
N SER A 289 23.97 21.16 -4.01
CA SER A 289 23.61 22.56 -4.22
C SER A 289 22.20 22.85 -3.69
N THR A 290 21.91 24.11 -3.34
CA THR A 290 20.55 24.51 -2.90
C THR A 290 19.49 24.20 -3.96
N GLN A 291 19.82 24.36 -5.25
CA GLN A 291 18.92 24.01 -6.34
C GLN A 291 18.64 22.51 -6.38
N THR A 292 19.67 21.68 -6.28
CA THR A 292 19.53 20.22 -6.26
C THR A 292 18.72 19.76 -5.03
N GLN A 293 18.94 20.36 -3.86
CA GLN A 293 18.13 20.09 -2.66
C GLN A 293 16.66 20.47 -2.87
N HIS A 294 16.40 21.59 -3.54
CA HIS A 294 15.04 22.00 -3.92
C HIS A 294 14.40 20.99 -4.88
N HIS A 295 15.12 20.49 -5.89
CA HIS A 295 14.62 19.46 -6.80
C HIS A 295 14.28 18.16 -6.04
N LEU A 296 15.11 17.71 -5.08
CA LEU A 296 14.77 16.56 -4.22
C LEU A 296 13.49 16.81 -3.40
N GLN A 297 13.31 18.03 -2.90
CA GLN A 297 12.08 18.40 -2.19
C GLN A 297 10.87 18.43 -3.13
N GLN A 298 11.03 18.91 -4.36
CA GLN A 298 9.98 18.89 -5.39
C GLN A 298 9.57 17.46 -5.73
N LEU A 299 10.53 16.54 -5.87
CA LEU A 299 10.23 15.12 -6.09
C LEU A 299 9.37 14.54 -4.96
N ALA A 300 9.65 14.90 -3.70
CA ALA A 300 8.86 14.42 -2.58
C ALA A 300 7.44 15.03 -2.49
N THR A 301 7.17 16.15 -3.17
CA THR A 301 5.97 16.97 -2.95
C THR A 301 5.08 17.13 -4.18
N THR A 302 5.61 16.91 -5.38
CA THR A 302 4.94 17.10 -6.68
C THR A 302 5.20 15.91 -7.60
N VAL A 303 4.39 15.77 -8.66
CA VAL A 303 4.64 14.87 -9.78
C VAL A 303 5.17 15.73 -10.94
N PRO A 304 6.45 15.56 -11.36
CA PRO A 304 7.03 16.30 -12.48
C PRO A 304 6.16 16.25 -13.74
N HIS A 305 6.08 17.31 -14.54
CA HIS A 305 5.22 17.39 -15.74
C HIS A 305 5.62 16.45 -16.86
N ASP A 306 6.91 16.20 -16.98
CA ASP A 306 7.54 15.28 -17.93
C ASP A 306 7.43 13.81 -17.50
N PHE A 307 6.98 13.53 -16.27
CA PHE A 307 6.72 12.16 -15.85
C PHE A 307 5.54 11.55 -16.62
N VAL A 308 5.81 10.46 -17.34
CA VAL A 308 4.81 9.68 -18.07
C VAL A 308 4.86 8.23 -17.60
N VAL A 309 3.68 7.61 -17.43
CA VAL A 309 3.58 6.18 -17.17
C VAL A 309 3.89 5.45 -18.47
N SER A 310 5.01 4.72 -18.52
CA SER A 310 5.32 3.84 -19.65
C SER A 310 4.24 2.76 -19.76
N ASP A 311 3.79 2.48 -20.99
CA ASP A 311 2.73 1.48 -21.27
C ASP A 311 3.10 0.06 -20.83
N ASP A 312 4.38 -0.19 -20.52
CA ASP A 312 4.87 -1.47 -20.00
C ASP A 312 4.12 -1.94 -18.74
N TYR A 313 3.59 -1.02 -17.93
CA TYR A 313 2.77 -1.36 -16.76
C TYR A 313 1.33 -1.78 -17.11
N SER A 314 0.85 -1.44 -18.31
CA SER A 314 -0.51 -1.80 -18.77
C SER A 314 -0.58 -3.23 -19.32
N GLN A 315 0.57 -3.83 -19.63
CA GLN A 315 0.69 -5.14 -20.29
C GLN A 315 1.00 -6.30 -19.31
N ALA A 316 1.25 -6.02 -18.03
CA ALA A 316 1.33 -7.05 -17.01
C ALA A 316 -0.08 -7.58 -16.69
N LYS A 317 -0.61 -8.44 -17.58
CA LYS A 317 -1.75 -9.32 -17.33
C LYS A 317 -1.23 -10.71 -16.90
N PRO A 318 -2.02 -11.44 -16.09
CA PRO A 318 -1.58 -12.43 -15.11
C PRO A 318 -0.81 -13.63 -15.66
#